data_AF-A0A2T0RRP8-F1
#
_entry.id   AF-A0A2T0RRP8-F1
#
_cell.length_a   1.000
_cell.length_b   1.000
_cell.length_c   1.000
_cell.angle_alpha   90.00
_cell.angle_beta   90.00
_cell.angle_gamma   90.00
#
_symmetry.space_group_name_H-M   'P 1'
#
loop_
_entity.id
_entity.type
_entity.pdbx_description
1 polymer ?
#
loop_
_entity_poly.entity_id
_entity_poly.type
_entity_poly.pdbx_seq_one_letter_code
_entity_poly.pdbx_strand_id
1 'polypeptide(L)'
;MKHLMLLPVLVLPAAADPAVIEDVTARPSGSGWTFSVTLRHGDTGWDDYADGWRVLSPDGTVLGTRVLAHPHENEQPFTRSLGGVAIPEGLGEVVIEASTSPEGWGGERRVFPLP
;
A
#
# COMPACT_ATOMS: atom_id res chain seq x y z
N MET A 1 -57.65 -10.01 -0.69
CA MET A 1 -56.44 -10.59 -0.06
C MET A 1 -55.28 -9.65 -0.39
N LYS A 2 -54.65 -9.05 0.62
CA LYS A 2 -53.58 -8.06 0.42
C LYS A 2 -52.26 -8.82 0.17
N HIS A 3 -51.71 -8.71 -1.04
CA HIS A 3 -50.42 -9.31 -1.37
C HIS A 3 -49.31 -8.48 -0.71
N LEU A 4 -48.57 -9.09 0.22
CA LEU A 4 -47.34 -8.52 0.76
C LEU A 4 -46.22 -8.83 -0.25
N MET A 5 -45.80 -7.82 -0.99
CA MET A 5 -44.67 -7.92 -1.92
C MET A 5 -43.38 -7.68 -1.13
N LEU A 6 -42.58 -8.73 -0.92
CA LEU A 6 -41.23 -8.61 -0.36
C LEU A 6 -40.29 -8.11 -1.48
N LEU A 7 -39.65 -6.97 -1.24
CA LEU A 7 -38.58 -6.44 -2.09
C LEU A 7 -37.24 -7.03 -1.59
N PRO A 8 -36.46 -7.72 -2.43
CA PRO A 8 -35.14 -8.21 -2.02
C PRO A 8 -34.18 -7.02 -1.87
N VAL A 9 -33.54 -6.91 -0.71
CA VAL A 9 -32.43 -5.97 -0.49
C VAL A 9 -31.18 -6.57 -1.10
N LEU A 10 -30.66 -5.94 -2.15
CA LEU A 10 -29.38 -6.30 -2.74
C LEU A 10 -28.27 -5.65 -1.89
N VAL A 11 -27.53 -6.44 -1.12
CA VAL A 11 -26.34 -5.95 -0.41
C VAL A 11 -25.16 -6.06 -1.39
N LEU A 12 -24.66 -4.92 -1.85
CA LEU A 12 -23.41 -4.87 -2.60
C LEU A 12 -22.24 -5.01 -1.62
N PRO A 13 -21.21 -5.80 -1.93
CA PRO A 13 -20.02 -5.85 -1.10
C PRO A 13 -19.39 -4.44 -1.06
N ALA A 14 -19.16 -3.93 0.15
CA ALA A 14 -18.32 -2.76 0.34
C ALA A 14 -16.87 -3.19 0.05
N ALA A 15 -16.20 -2.51 -0.88
CA ALA A 15 -14.75 -2.62 -0.99
C ALA A 15 -14.14 -1.99 0.28
N ALA A 16 -13.11 -2.60 0.86
CA ALA A 16 -12.41 -1.97 1.96
C ALA A 16 -11.69 -0.69 1.47
N ASP A 17 -11.36 0.18 2.41
CA ASP A 17 -10.63 1.41 2.13
C ASP A 17 -9.22 1.04 1.64
N PRO A 18 -8.69 1.61 0.54
CA PRO A 18 -7.32 1.32 0.14
C PRO A 18 -6.31 1.99 1.07
N ALA A 19 -5.15 1.38 1.27
CA ALA A 19 -4.03 2.06 1.92
C ALA A 19 -3.47 3.16 1.00
N VAL A 20 -3.48 4.41 1.49
CA VAL A 20 -3.06 5.61 0.77
C VAL A 20 -1.59 5.91 0.98
N ILE A 21 -0.88 6.27 -0.10
CA ILE A 21 0.54 6.69 -0.09
C ILE A 21 0.61 8.22 -0.01
N GLU A 22 0.70 8.72 1.22
CA GLU A 22 0.75 10.16 1.50
C GLU A 22 2.08 10.78 1.06
N ASP A 23 3.20 10.12 1.36
CA ASP A 23 4.54 10.62 1.06
C ASP A 23 5.54 9.50 0.76
N VAL A 24 6.53 9.82 -0.07
CA VAL A 24 7.63 8.93 -0.44
C VAL A 24 8.92 9.75 -0.43
N THR A 25 9.93 9.26 0.29
CA THR A 25 11.29 9.77 0.20
C THR A 25 12.24 8.64 -0.12
N ALA A 26 13.30 8.95 -0.88
CA ALA A 26 14.36 8.00 -1.20
C ALA A 26 15.71 8.67 -1.05
N ARG A 27 16.71 7.91 -0.58
CA ARG A 27 18.10 8.36 -0.52
C ARG A 27 19.07 7.22 -0.82
N PRO A 28 20.19 7.49 -1.50
CA PRO A 28 21.27 6.53 -1.63
C PRO A 28 21.82 6.12 -0.25
N SER A 29 22.18 4.86 -0.09
CA SER A 29 22.73 4.30 1.14
C SER A 29 23.60 3.09 0.83
N GLY A 30 24.92 3.19 1.01
CA GLY A 30 25.87 2.07 1.02
C GLY A 30 25.62 0.96 -0.01
N SER A 31 24.81 -0.04 0.36
CA SER A 31 24.44 -1.21 -0.43
C SER A 31 23.22 -1.03 -1.36
N GLY A 32 22.67 0.17 -1.53
CA GLY A 32 21.52 0.44 -2.40
C GLY A 32 20.81 1.75 -2.05
N TRP A 33 19.48 1.71 -2.03
CA TRP A 33 18.63 2.83 -1.64
C TRP A 33 17.89 2.55 -0.34
N THR A 34 17.63 3.61 0.43
CA THR A 34 16.65 3.59 1.51
C THR A 34 15.44 4.39 1.10
N PHE A 35 14.28 3.74 1.11
CA PHE A 35 12.98 4.37 0.92
C PHE A 35 12.30 4.54 2.27
N SER A 36 11.60 5.65 2.47
CA SER A 36 10.64 5.82 3.56
C SER A 36 9.30 6.20 2.96
N VAL A 37 8.28 5.43 3.27
CA VAL A 37 6.92 5.62 2.74
C VAL A 37 5.99 5.90 3.89
N THR A 38 5.22 6.98 3.76
CA THR A 38 4.16 7.35 4.69
C THR A 38 2.84 6.84 4.15
N LEU A 39 2.17 6.01 4.95
CA LEU A 39 0.88 5.43 4.63
C LEU A 39 -0.21 6.00 5.52
N ARG A 40 -1.44 6.02 4.98
CA ARG A 40 -2.67 6.17 5.75
C ARG A 40 -3.64 5.06 5.36
N HIS A 41 -4.26 4.43 6.34
CA HIS A 41 -5.34 3.49 6.09
C HIS A 41 -6.33 3.52 7.26
N GLY A 42 -7.61 3.29 6.99
CA GLY A 42 -8.66 3.18 8.00
C GLY A 42 -8.61 1.87 8.77
N ASP A 43 -7.45 1.51 9.35
CA ASP A 43 -7.26 0.23 10.04
C ASP A 43 -8.38 -0.06 11.06
N THR A 44 -8.95 -1.27 11.01
CA THR A 44 -9.93 -1.78 11.98
C THR A 44 -9.43 -3.07 12.65
N GLY A 45 -8.18 -3.04 13.09
CA GLY A 45 -7.51 -4.16 13.74
C GLY A 45 -6.97 -5.18 12.75
N TRP A 46 -6.90 -6.44 13.17
CA TRP A 46 -6.30 -7.52 12.37
C TRP A 46 -7.13 -7.92 11.15
N ASP A 47 -8.40 -7.52 11.11
CA ASP A 47 -9.31 -7.83 10.01
C ASP A 47 -9.03 -6.97 8.77
N ASP A 48 -8.61 -5.72 8.97
CA ASP A 48 -8.37 -4.76 7.90
C ASP A 48 -7.30 -3.74 8.33
N TYR A 49 -6.11 -3.87 7.76
CA TYR A 49 -5.01 -2.93 7.99
C TYR A 49 -4.06 -2.88 6.80
N ALA A 50 -3.30 -1.78 6.69
CA ALA A 50 -2.18 -1.70 5.75
C ALA A 50 -1.07 -2.70 6.13
N ASP A 51 -0.92 -3.77 5.35
CA ASP A 51 -0.03 -4.90 5.66
C ASP A 51 1.32 -4.85 4.94
N GLY A 52 1.48 -3.92 3.99
CA GLY A 52 2.74 -3.76 3.31
C GLY A 52 2.79 -2.67 2.25
N TRP A 53 4.01 -2.41 1.80
CA TRP A 53 4.27 -1.66 0.58
C TRP A 53 5.50 -2.22 -0.13
N ARG A 54 5.60 -2.02 -1.44
CA ARG A 54 6.73 -2.50 -2.25
C ARG A 54 7.22 -1.45 -3.23
N VAL A 55 8.51 -1.56 -3.57
CA VAL A 55 9.15 -0.79 -4.64
C VAL A 55 9.18 -1.66 -5.89
N LEU A 56 8.69 -1.12 -6.99
CA LEU A 56 8.64 -1.75 -8.30
C LEU A 56 9.47 -0.94 -9.29
N SER A 57 10.07 -1.61 -10.27
CA SER A 57 10.48 -0.95 -11.52
C SER A 57 9.24 -0.59 -12.36
N PRO A 58 9.38 0.29 -13.36
CA PRO A 58 8.27 0.67 -14.25
C PRO A 58 7.62 -0.49 -15.01
N ASP A 59 8.34 -1.59 -15.21
CA ASP A 59 7.81 -2.81 -15.85
C ASP A 59 7.05 -3.75 -14.87
N GLY A 60 6.98 -3.38 -13.58
CA GLY A 60 6.30 -4.13 -12.54
C GLY A 60 7.17 -5.15 -11.79
N THR A 61 8.47 -5.25 -12.08
CA THR A 61 9.38 -6.13 -11.31
C THR A 61 9.53 -5.62 -9.87
N VAL A 62 9.40 -6.52 -8.90
CA VAL A 62 9.57 -6.17 -7.48
C VAL A 62 11.06 -5.99 -7.15
N LEU A 63 11.43 -4.79 -6.73
CA LEU A 63 12.79 -4.42 -6.30
C LEU A 63 12.99 -4.56 -4.79
N GLY A 64 11.90 -4.47 -4.02
CA GLY A 64 11.91 -4.66 -2.57
C GLY A 64 10.51 -4.62 -1.97
N THR A 65 10.32 -5.26 -0.82
CA THR A 65 9.03 -5.30 -0.13
C THR A 65 9.22 -5.02 1.36
N ARG A 66 8.39 -4.16 1.91
CA ARG A 66 8.27 -3.88 3.33
C ARG A 66 6.97 -4.47 3.84
N VAL A 67 7.07 -5.52 4.64
CA VAL A 67 5.93 -6.11 5.37
C VAL A 67 5.68 -5.33 6.66
N LEU A 68 4.40 -5.14 6.98
CA LEU A 68 3.90 -4.50 8.20
C LEU A 68 3.11 -5.57 8.98
N ALA A 69 3.63 -5.95 10.15
CA ALA A 69 3.17 -7.14 10.86
C ALA A 69 2.09 -6.87 11.93
N HIS A 70 1.56 -5.65 11.99
CA HIS A 70 0.49 -5.28 12.91
C HIS A 70 -0.34 -4.11 12.39
N PRO A 71 -1.58 -3.94 12.89
CA PRO A 71 -2.38 -2.74 12.66
C PRO A 71 -1.78 -1.49 13.32
N HIS A 72 -2.04 -0.34 12.72
CA HIS A 72 -1.60 1.00 13.10
C HIS A 72 -2.77 1.95 13.38
N GLU A 73 -3.91 1.46 13.90
CA GLU A 73 -5.13 2.25 14.15
C GLU A 73 -4.89 3.62 14.82
N ASN A 74 -3.98 3.65 15.80
CA ASN A 74 -3.69 4.81 16.63
C ASN A 74 -2.43 5.57 16.19
N GLU A 75 -1.87 5.23 15.03
CA GLU A 75 -0.62 5.79 14.48
C GLU A 75 -0.86 6.22 13.03
N GLN A 76 -1.88 7.03 12.77
CA GLN A 76 -2.21 7.46 11.40
C GLN A 76 -1.94 8.96 11.18
N PRO A 77 -1.23 9.36 10.11
CA PRO A 77 -0.46 8.48 9.21
C PRO A 77 0.82 7.97 9.90
N PHE A 78 1.38 6.86 9.39
CA PHE A 78 2.66 6.32 9.85
C PHE A 78 3.66 6.17 8.71
N THR A 79 4.95 6.26 9.04
CA THR A 79 6.05 6.07 8.08
C THR A 79 6.83 4.82 8.41
N ARG A 80 7.17 4.02 7.40
CA ARG A 80 8.11 2.89 7.54
C ARG A 80 9.15 2.91 6.44
N SER A 81 10.35 2.45 6.75
CA SER A 81 11.48 2.49 5.82
C SER A 81 11.92 1.11 5.35
N LEU A 82 12.44 1.01 4.13
CA LEU A 82 13.08 -0.16 3.56
C LEU A 82 14.46 0.23 3.04
N GLY A 83 15.52 -0.35 3.61
CA GLY A 83 16.90 -0.16 3.19
C GLY A 83 17.39 -1.29 2.28
N GLY A 84 18.47 -1.04 1.55
CA GLY A 84 19.13 -2.05 0.72
C GLY A 84 18.37 -2.39 -0.57
N VAL A 85 17.50 -1.50 -1.04
CA VAL A 85 16.78 -1.69 -2.30
C VAL A 85 17.75 -1.45 -3.46
N ALA A 86 18.00 -2.50 -4.24
CA ALA A 86 18.83 -2.41 -5.43
C ALA A 86 18.02 -1.81 -6.58
N ILE A 87 18.45 -0.66 -7.09
CA ILE A 87 17.84 0.00 -8.25
C ILE A 87 18.77 -0.23 -9.45
N PRO A 88 18.31 -0.90 -10.52
CA PRO A 88 19.07 -1.04 -11.76
C PRO A 88 19.55 0.32 -12.31
N GLU A 89 20.77 0.35 -12.86
CA GLU A 89 21.29 1.55 -13.52
C GLU A 89 20.37 2.00 -14.65
N GLY A 90 20.19 3.31 -14.79
CA GLY A 90 19.37 3.92 -15.84
C GLY A 90 17.89 4.08 -15.50
N LEU A 91 17.40 3.57 -14.35
CA LEU A 91 16.06 3.92 -13.88
C LEU A 91 16.02 5.35 -13.33
N GLY A 92 15.14 6.18 -13.87
CA GLY A 92 14.86 7.53 -13.37
C GLY A 92 13.68 7.60 -12.40
N GLU A 93 12.89 6.53 -12.30
CA GLU A 93 11.72 6.45 -11.43
C GLU A 93 11.44 5.00 -11.00
N VAL A 94 10.68 4.88 -9.93
CA VAL A 94 10.12 3.63 -9.43
C VAL A 94 8.63 3.80 -9.19
N VAL A 95 7.92 2.69 -8.94
CA VAL A 95 6.53 2.71 -8.48
C VAL A 95 6.47 2.17 -7.07
N ILE A 96 5.83 2.90 -6.16
CA ILE A 96 5.45 2.41 -4.84
C ILE A 96 4.03 1.86 -4.94
N GLU A 97 3.82 0.65 -4.44
CA GLU A 97 2.49 0.04 -4.34
C GLU A 97 2.20 -0.35 -2.90
N ALA A 98 1.03 0.05 -2.40
CA ALA A 98 0.54 -0.31 -1.08
C ALA A 98 -0.33 -1.58 -1.12
N SER A 99 -0.46 -2.23 0.01
CA SER A 99 -1.26 -3.44 0.23
C SER A 99 -2.00 -3.33 1.56
N THR A 100 -3.17 -3.94 1.60
CA THR A 100 -4.00 -4.13 2.78
C THR A 100 -4.18 -5.63 3.03
N SER A 101 -4.40 -6.04 4.28
CA SER A 101 -4.63 -7.45 4.62
C SER A 101 -5.79 -8.13 3.88
N PRO A 102 -6.93 -7.48 3.58
CA PRO A 102 -8.05 -8.12 2.88
C PRO A 102 -7.85 -8.17 1.35
N GLU A 103 -7.39 -7.09 0.72
CA GLU A 103 -7.29 -6.96 -0.74
C GLU A 103 -5.93 -7.40 -1.30
N GLY A 104 -4.89 -7.38 -0.49
CA GLY A 104 -3.51 -7.63 -0.90
C GLY A 104 -3.00 -6.58 -1.90
N TRP A 105 -2.09 -7.02 -2.77
CA TRP A 105 -1.49 -6.16 -3.81
C TRP A 105 -2.47 -5.86 -4.95
N GLY A 106 -2.39 -4.65 -5.50
CA GLY A 106 -3.25 -4.19 -6.60
C GLY A 106 -4.11 -2.97 -6.24
N GLY A 107 -3.93 -2.43 -5.03
CA GLY A 107 -4.49 -1.15 -4.60
C GLY A 107 -3.72 0.06 -5.13
N GLU A 108 -3.46 1.03 -4.23
CA GLU A 108 -2.84 2.30 -4.62
C GLU A 108 -1.41 2.13 -5.15
N ARG A 109 -1.12 2.85 -6.24
CA ARG A 109 0.20 2.96 -6.84
C ARG A 109 0.60 4.42 -7.02
N ARG A 110 1.87 4.72 -6.71
CA ARG A 110 2.46 6.05 -6.87
C ARG A 110 3.78 5.96 -7.61
N VAL A 111 3.85 6.61 -8.78
CA VAL A 111 5.13 6.83 -9.48
C VAL A 111 5.96 7.81 -8.66
N PHE A 112 7.23 7.48 -8.45
CA PHE A 112 8.18 8.27 -7.69
C PHE A 112 9.48 8.46 -8.49
N PRO A 113 9.76 9.70 -8.95
CA PRO A 113 11.05 10.03 -9.56
C PRO A 113 12.18 9.88 -8.54
N LEU A 114 13.24 9.20 -8.92
CA LEU A 114 14.44 9.11 -8.09
C LEU A 114 15.17 10.46 -8.09
N PRO A 115 15.70 10.90 -6.94
CA PRO A 115 16.42 12.17 -6.81
C PRO A 115 17.78 12.16 -7.51
#